data_AF-A0A419A6V1-F1
#
_entry.id   AF-A0A419A6V1-F1
#
_cell.length_a   1.000
_cell.length_b   1.000
_cell.length_c   1.000
_cell.angle_alpha   90.00
_cell.angle_beta   90.00
_cell.angle_gamma   90.00
#
_symmetry.space_group_name_H-M   'P 1'
#
loop_
_entity.id
_entity.type
_entity.pdbx_description
1 polymer ?
#
loop_
_entity_poly.entity_id
_entity_poly.type
_entity_poly.pdbx_seq_one_letter_code
_entity_poly.pdbx_strand_id
1 'polypeptide(L)'
;MIKRTTHHHTDFLYLQIHGHEEELEAVYEITVETFPAEPAPWGAGRGTETEVSAKLICWARHGETYNRDEAEGICGEAEIIRQENIVAECWSPDDPGWDDYGDFLRDQWMDRVAMAAE
;
A
#
# COMPACT_ATOMS: atom_id res chain seq x y z
N MET A 1 4.35 -23.63 -6.72
CA MET A 1 5.33 -22.54 -6.60
C MET A 1 4.53 -21.31 -6.20
N ILE A 2 4.91 -20.65 -5.11
CA ILE A 2 4.29 -19.37 -4.73
C ILE A 2 4.92 -18.32 -5.63
N LYS A 3 4.10 -17.53 -6.32
CA LYS A 3 4.56 -16.37 -7.10
C LYS A 3 4.22 -15.12 -6.31
N ARG A 4 5.23 -14.31 -6.01
CA ARG A 4 5.08 -13.00 -5.38
C ARG A 4 5.44 -11.92 -6.37
N THR A 5 4.65 -10.85 -6.44
CA THR A 5 4.93 -9.66 -7.24
C THR A 5 4.57 -8.42 -6.43
N THR A 6 5.40 -7.40 -6.53
CA THR A 6 5.22 -6.15 -5.79
C THR A 6 4.99 -5.01 -6.79
N HIS A 7 3.99 -4.18 -6.49
CA HIS A 7 3.64 -2.98 -7.25
C HIS A 7 3.65 -1.77 -6.30
N HIS A 8 3.77 -0.58 -6.87
CA HIS A 8 3.50 0.65 -6.16
C HIS A 8 2.18 1.22 -6.68
N HIS A 9 1.39 1.78 -5.78
CA HIS A 9 0.09 2.35 -6.09
C HIS A 9 -0.10 3.64 -5.32
N THR A 10 -0.67 4.65 -5.98
CA THR A 10 -1.07 5.89 -5.34
C THR A 10 -2.55 5.88 -5.03
N ASP A 11 -2.85 6.17 -3.78
CA ASP A 11 -4.21 6.37 -3.31
C ASP A 11 -4.21 7.42 -2.19
N PHE A 12 -5.39 7.79 -1.71
CA PHE A 12 -5.54 8.71 -0.61
C PHE A 12 -5.30 8.02 0.74
N LEU A 13 -4.68 8.77 1.64
CA LEU A 13 -4.61 8.50 3.06
C LEU A 13 -5.48 9.53 3.77
N TYR A 14 -6.40 9.08 4.60
CA TYR A 14 -7.30 9.94 5.36
C TYR A 14 -6.78 10.05 6.78
N LEU A 15 -6.32 11.24 7.19
CA LEU A 15 -5.81 11.48 8.54
C LEU A 15 -6.66 12.52 9.28
N GLN A 16 -6.88 12.27 10.57
CA GLN A 16 -7.55 13.22 11.47
C GLN A 16 -6.53 14.16 12.11
N ILE A 17 -6.26 15.29 11.46
CA ILE A 17 -5.28 16.29 11.90
C ILE A 17 -6.02 17.48 12.50
N HIS A 18 -5.71 17.80 13.77
CA HIS A 18 -6.35 18.89 14.53
C HIS A 18 -7.90 18.80 14.58
N GLY A 19 -8.46 17.59 14.53
CA GLY A 19 -9.91 17.37 14.58
C GLY A 19 -10.62 17.55 13.22
N HIS A 20 -9.86 17.60 12.13
CA HIS A 20 -10.37 17.62 10.77
C HIS A 20 -9.82 16.44 9.98
N GLU A 21 -10.67 15.83 9.15
CA GLU A 21 -10.24 14.84 8.18
C GLU A 21 -9.54 15.56 7.02
N GLU A 22 -8.29 15.19 6.77
CA GLU A 22 -7.52 15.61 5.61
C GLU A 22 -7.34 14.40 4.69
N GLU A 23 -7.63 14.60 3.40
CA GLU A 23 -7.33 13.66 2.32
C GLU A 23 -5.92 13.99 1.78
N LEU A 24 -5.01 13.03 1.88
CA LEU A 24 -3.59 13.22 1.61
C LEU A 24 -3.12 12.21 0.56
N GLU A 25 -2.29 12.64 -0.38
CA GLU A 25 -1.73 11.74 -1.38
C GLU A 25 -0.68 10.82 -0.74
N ALA A 26 -0.83 9.52 -0.97
CA ALA A 26 0.01 8.49 -0.39
C ALA A 26 0.45 7.46 -1.40
N VAL A 27 1.61 6.84 -1.13
CA VAL A 27 2.16 5.73 -1.90
C VAL A 27 2.08 4.47 -1.07
N TYR A 28 1.46 3.45 -1.63
CA TYR A 28 1.31 2.12 -1.06
C TYR A 28 2.14 1.11 -1.86
N GLU A 29 2.77 0.18 -1.15
CA GLU A 29 3.33 -1.03 -1.73
C GLU A 29 2.25 -2.11 -1.74
N ILE A 30 1.90 -2.58 -2.94
CA ILE A 30 0.95 -3.67 -3.13
C ILE A 30 1.73 -4.96 -3.33
N THR A 31 1.52 -5.94 -2.46
CA THR A 31 2.07 -7.28 -2.59
C THR A 31 0.97 -8.24 -3.05
N VAL A 32 1.18 -8.86 -4.21
CA VAL A 32 0.31 -9.90 -4.79
C VAL A 32 1.00 -11.24 -4.64
N GLU A 33 0.38 -12.16 -3.89
CA GLU A 33 0.86 -13.54 -3.71
C GLU A 33 -0.11 -14.52 -4.35
N THR A 34 0.39 -15.34 -5.26
CA THR A 34 -0.40 -16.41 -5.89
C THR A 34 0.15 -17.77 -5.45
N PHE A 35 -0.70 -18.59 -4.85
CA PHE A 35 -0.37 -19.89 -4.31
C PHE A 35 -1.31 -20.98 -4.84
N PRO A 36 -0.89 -22.27 -4.82
CA PRO A 36 -1.80 -23.36 -5.15
C PRO A 36 -2.97 -23.37 -4.17
N ALA A 37 -4.20 -23.38 -4.70
CA ALA A 37 -5.39 -23.48 -3.88
C ALA A 37 -5.42 -24.81 -3.14
N GLU A 38 -5.96 -24.83 -1.93
CA GLU A 38 -6.11 -26.07 -1.18
C GLU A 38 -6.94 -27.08 -1.99
N PRO A 39 -6.52 -28.37 -2.05
CA PRO A 39 -7.30 -29.39 -2.74
C PRO A 39 -8.71 -29.49 -2.16
N ALA A 40 -9.69 -29.80 -3.01
CA ALA A 40 -11.02 -30.13 -2.51
C ALA A 40 -10.95 -31.37 -1.59
N PRO A 41 -11.88 -31.53 -0.63
CA PRO A 41 -11.90 -32.67 0.30
C PRO A 41 -11.90 -34.05 -0.38
N TRP A 42 -12.33 -34.13 -1.65
CA TRP A 42 -12.35 -35.33 -2.47
C TRP A 42 -11.15 -35.47 -3.43
N GLY A 43 -10.07 -34.72 -3.21
CA GLY A 43 -8.79 -34.88 -3.91
C GLY A 43 -8.66 -34.20 -5.27
N ALA A 44 -9.65 -33.39 -5.68
CA ALA A 44 -9.55 -32.59 -6.89
C ALA A 44 -8.71 -31.32 -6.64
N GLY A 45 -7.77 -31.02 -7.55
CA GLY A 45 -7.06 -29.74 -7.53
C GLY A 45 -8.00 -28.56 -7.83
N ARG A 46 -7.84 -27.45 -7.12
CA ARG A 46 -8.70 -26.26 -7.24
C ARG A 46 -8.06 -25.07 -7.98
N GLY A 47 -6.86 -25.26 -8.52
CA GLY A 47 -6.13 -24.23 -9.25
C GLY A 47 -5.24 -23.41 -8.32
N THR A 48 -5.30 -22.09 -8.43
CA THR A 48 -4.51 -21.15 -7.64
C THR A 48 -5.41 -20.14 -6.93
N GLU A 49 -4.98 -19.72 -5.76
CA GLU A 49 -5.56 -18.61 -4.99
C GLU A 49 -4.60 -17.42 -5.05
N THR A 50 -5.15 -16.22 -5.06
CA THR A 50 -4.41 -14.97 -5.08
C THR A 50 -4.83 -14.12 -3.89
N GLU A 51 -3.84 -13.65 -3.15
CA GLU A 51 -4.01 -12.73 -2.03
C GLU A 51 -3.31 -11.41 -2.36
N VAL A 52 -3.98 -10.31 -2.07
CA VAL A 52 -3.49 -8.94 -2.28
C VAL A 52 -3.40 -8.27 -0.92
N SER A 53 -2.27 -7.64 -0.64
CA SER A 53 -2.04 -6.84 0.55
C SER A 53 -1.46 -5.49 0.14
N ALA A 54 -1.78 -4.44 0.88
CA ALA A 54 -1.20 -3.11 0.70
C ALA A 54 -0.47 -2.71 1.98
N LYS A 55 0.57 -1.90 1.82
CA LYS A 55 1.32 -1.31 2.93
C LYS A 55 1.64 0.13 2.60
N LEU A 56 1.31 1.06 3.49
CA LEU A 56 1.68 2.46 3.36
C LEU A 56 3.21 2.59 3.40
N ILE A 57 3.78 3.24 2.39
CA ILE A 57 5.22 3.52 2.32
C ILE A 57 5.47 4.95 2.76
N CYS A 58 4.81 5.90 2.11
CA CYS A 58 4.92 7.32 2.42
C CYS A 58 3.65 8.07 2.07
N TRP A 59 3.52 9.28 2.61
CA TRP A 59 2.45 10.22 2.29
C TRP A 59 2.98 11.64 2.26
N ALA A 60 2.31 12.51 1.52
CA ALA A 60 2.74 13.89 1.32
C ALA A 60 1.75 14.88 1.94
N ARG A 61 2.29 15.92 2.57
CA ARG A 61 1.50 17.06 3.07
C ARG A 61 2.34 18.33 3.06
N HIS A 62 1.80 19.41 2.50
CA HIS A 62 2.47 20.72 2.41
C HIS A 62 3.88 20.69 1.78
N GLY A 63 4.11 19.77 0.83
CA GLY A 63 5.40 19.62 0.15
C GLY A 63 6.46 18.83 0.92
N GLU A 64 6.10 18.28 2.08
CA GLU A 64 6.92 17.35 2.85
C GLU A 64 6.38 15.93 2.70
N THR A 65 7.30 14.95 2.66
CA THR A 65 6.97 13.52 2.66
C THR A 65 7.17 12.96 4.07
N TYR A 66 6.26 12.12 4.50
CA TYR A 66 6.25 11.48 5.82
C TYR A 66 6.12 9.97 5.65
N ASN A 67 6.54 9.22 6.67
CA ASN A 67 6.53 7.77 6.66
C ASN A 67 5.26 7.18 7.31
N ARG A 68 5.13 5.85 7.25
CA ARG A 68 4.01 5.12 7.88
C ARG A 68 3.95 5.33 9.40
N ASP A 69 5.09 5.34 10.08
CA ASP A 69 5.15 5.50 11.54
C ASP A 69 4.63 6.87 12.00
N GLU A 70 4.84 7.91 11.19
CA GLU A 70 4.31 9.25 11.42
C GLU A 70 2.78 9.28 11.25
N ALA A 71 2.23 8.56 10.26
CA ALA A 71 0.79 8.40 10.10
C ALA A 71 0.16 7.63 11.27
N GLU A 72 0.84 6.56 11.71
CA GLU A 72 0.46 5.76 12.87
C GLU A 72 0.44 6.61 14.15
N GLY A 73 1.42 7.50 14.34
CA GLY A 73 1.44 8.43 15.46
C GLY A 73 0.26 9.40 15.51
N ILE A 74 -0.41 9.65 14.36
CA ILE A 74 -1.55 10.56 14.25
C ILE A 74 -2.88 9.85 14.53
N CYS A 75 -3.13 8.71 13.88
CA CYS A 75 -4.44 8.06 13.91
C CYS A 75 -4.45 6.65 14.53
N GLY A 76 -3.27 6.11 14.88
CA GLY A 76 -3.09 4.78 15.45
C GLY A 76 -2.97 3.67 14.40
N GLU A 77 -2.30 2.59 14.78
CA GLU A 77 -1.97 1.47 13.88
C GLU A 77 -3.22 0.81 13.27
N ALA A 78 -4.28 0.67 14.08
CA ALA A 78 -5.51 0.03 13.64
C ALA A 78 -6.19 0.79 12.48
N GLU A 79 -6.06 2.12 12.46
CA GLU A 79 -6.65 2.94 11.41
C GLU A 79 -5.81 2.86 10.13
N ILE A 80 -4.48 2.85 10.25
CA ILE A 80 -3.58 2.61 9.11
C ILE A 80 -3.85 1.23 8.49
N ILE A 81 -3.94 0.17 9.30
CA ILE A 81 -4.27 -1.18 8.82
C ILE A 81 -5.64 -1.21 8.14
N ARG A 82 -6.64 -0.51 8.68
CA ARG A 82 -7.97 -0.42 8.06
C ARG A 82 -7.89 0.18 6.66
N GLN A 83 -7.13 1.26 6.48
CA GLN A 83 -6.96 1.92 5.19
C GLN A 83 -6.11 1.09 4.22
N GLU A 84 -5.02 0.47 4.70
CA GLU A 84 -4.22 -0.48 3.93
C GLU A 84 -5.09 -1.62 3.37
N ASN A 85 -5.99 -2.18 4.17
CA ASN A 85 -6.92 -3.22 3.71
C ASN A 85 -7.90 -2.71 2.64
N ILE A 86 -8.40 -1.47 2.76
CA ILE A 86 -9.27 -0.87 1.75
C ILE A 86 -8.52 -0.71 0.43
N VAL A 87 -7.29 -0.21 0.45
CA VAL A 87 -6.45 -0.09 -0.74
C VAL A 87 -6.21 -1.46 -1.37
N ALA A 88 -5.91 -2.47 -0.57
CA ALA A 88 -5.73 -3.84 -1.06
C ALA A 88 -7.00 -4.43 -1.72
N GLU A 89 -8.18 -4.17 -1.15
CA GLU A 89 -9.48 -4.62 -1.67
C GLU A 89 -9.88 -3.88 -2.95
N CYS A 90 -9.51 -2.61 -3.08
CA CYS A 90 -9.84 -1.77 -4.23
C CYS A 90 -8.81 -1.86 -5.36
N TRP A 91 -7.60 -2.35 -5.09
CA TRP A 91 -6.55 -2.43 -6.10
C TRP A 91 -6.89 -3.44 -7.20
N SER A 92 -6.65 -3.02 -8.45
CA SER A 92 -6.79 -3.87 -9.64
C SER A 92 -5.52 -3.80 -10.48
N PRO A 93 -5.00 -4.94 -10.98
CA PRO A 93 -3.86 -4.94 -11.90
C PRO A 93 -4.17 -4.25 -13.24
N ASP A 94 -5.45 -4.12 -13.60
CA ASP A 94 -5.90 -3.48 -14.83
C ASP A 94 -6.11 -1.96 -14.67
N ASP A 95 -6.04 -1.45 -13.44
CA ASP A 95 -6.20 -0.03 -13.09
C ASP A 95 -5.08 0.37 -12.11
N PRO A 96 -3.87 0.68 -12.62
CA PRO A 96 -2.69 0.86 -11.78
C PRO A 96 -2.73 2.11 -10.88
N GLY A 97 -3.70 3.02 -11.08
CA GLY A 97 -3.86 4.24 -10.28
C GLY A 97 -3.37 5.52 -10.96
N TRP A 98 -2.87 6.46 -10.15
CA TRP A 98 -2.39 7.78 -10.60
C TRP A 98 -0.85 7.78 -10.75
N ASP A 99 -0.39 7.33 -11.91
CA ASP A 99 0.99 6.89 -12.15
C ASP A 99 2.03 8.02 -12.07
N ASP A 100 1.78 9.19 -12.68
CA ASP A 100 2.82 10.21 -12.88
C ASP A 100 3.22 10.96 -11.59
N TYR A 101 2.25 11.25 -10.71
CA TYR A 101 2.53 11.93 -9.43
C TYR A 101 3.01 10.95 -8.35
N GLY A 102 2.53 9.70 -8.42
CA GLY A 102 2.98 8.62 -7.56
C GLY A 102 4.43 8.26 -7.71
N ASP A 103 4.90 8.17 -8.96
CA ASP A 103 6.31 7.91 -9.24
C ASP A 103 7.19 9.06 -8.72
N PHE A 104 6.75 10.31 -8.81
CA PHE A 104 7.47 11.45 -8.24
C PHE A 104 7.60 11.38 -6.71
N LEU A 105 6.49 11.11 -6.00
CA LEU A 105 6.53 10.96 -4.53
C LEU A 105 7.37 9.75 -4.12
N ARG A 106 7.28 8.64 -4.86
CA ARG A 106 8.09 7.45 -4.64
C ARG A 106 9.57 7.77 -4.80
N ASP A 107 9.95 8.44 -5.88
CA ASP A 107 11.35 8.77 -6.15
C ASP A 107 11.91 9.74 -5.09
N GLN A 108 11.14 10.75 -4.64
CA GLN A 108 11.52 11.59 -3.50
C GLN A 108 11.75 10.79 -2.22
N TRP A 109 10.86 9.85 -1.93
CA TRP A 109 11.00 8.98 -0.76
C TRP A 109 12.23 8.09 -0.86
N MET A 110 12.47 7.46 -2.02
CA MET A 110 13.61 6.58 -2.25
C MET A 110 14.94 7.33 -2.15
N ASP A 111 15.00 8.57 -2.65
CA ASP A 111 16.16 9.45 -2.50
C ASP A 111 16.42 9.75 -1.01
N ARG A 112 15.37 10.06 -0.24
CA ARG A 112 15.49 10.31 1.20
C ARG A 112 15.96 9.07 1.97
N VAL A 113 15.42 7.89 1.66
CA VAL A 113 15.84 6.62 2.29
C VAL A 113 17.30 6.31 1.96
N ALA A 114 17.72 6.51 0.71
CA ALA A 114 19.10 6.31 0.30
C ALA A 114 20.06 7.24 1.05
N MET A 115 19.71 8.52 1.21
CA MET A 115 20.50 9.49 1.97
C MET A 115 20.57 9.20 3.48
N ALA A 116 19.55 8.55 4.06
CA ALA A 116 19.53 8.21 5.48
C ALA A 116 20.36 6.96 5.82
N ALA A 117 20.80 6.19 4.81
CA ALA A 117 21.56 4.95 4.97
C ALA A 117 23.10 5.15 4.91
N GLU A 118 23.58 6.37 4.65
CA GLU A 118 25.00 6.78 4.67
C GLU A 118 25.43 7.37 6.02
#